data_AF-A0A6N7CYR4-F1
#
_entry.id   AF-A0A6N7CYR4-F1
#
_cell.length_a   1.000
_cell.length_b   1.000
_cell.length_c   1.000
_cell.angle_alpha   90.00
_cell.angle_beta   90.00
_cell.angle_gamma   90.00
#
_symmetry.space_group_name_H-M   'P 1'
#
loop_
_entity.id
_entity.type
_entity.pdbx_description
1 polymer ?
#
loop_
_entity_poly.entity_id
_entity_poly.type
_entity_poly.pdbx_seq_one_letter_code
_entity_poly.pdbx_strand_id
1 'polypeptide(L)'
;MFATPDTVAALRPVAAAVLASPLTRWWAEPVDLDNQRMIGRLHSNDEEWPESTLPYRSTAVGLDQWRDHVLAMEARFRTWRAERPDNAISGEWWSTPLPSAALQTSRARDDVGALELLLEEDSFGGDQARVWPVSIRRTPRVYEITNPTDWARLVDAYPLDVVESKRSDWFDTTGEYHDWFIPDWAAVADDYDAVHLTLHGYLTTPGLAIPLTRNNGATVLAGWNPDTTWWLNNDVAHVDDEPALWRWSDDHWVRA
;
A
#
# COMPACT_ATOMS: atom_id res chain seq x y z
N MET A 1 -14.14 15.24 -9.17
CA MET A 1 -13.85 15.66 -7.78
C MET A 1 -14.96 15.17 -6.86
N PHE A 2 -14.72 14.11 -6.10
CA PHE A 2 -15.75 13.42 -5.29
C PHE A 2 -16.20 14.17 -4.03
N ALA A 3 -15.47 15.20 -3.58
CA ALA A 3 -15.88 16.02 -2.44
C ALA A 3 -16.42 17.39 -2.93
N THR A 4 -17.69 17.67 -2.69
CA THR A 4 -18.28 18.99 -3.00
C THR A 4 -17.69 20.06 -2.06
N PRO A 5 -17.55 21.32 -2.50
CA PRO A 5 -17.04 22.40 -1.65
C PRO A 5 -17.78 22.55 -0.31
N ASP A 6 -19.09 22.32 -0.32
CA ASP A 6 -19.94 22.39 0.87
C ASP A 6 -19.61 21.26 1.87
N THR A 7 -19.41 20.03 1.39
CA THR A 7 -18.96 18.91 2.24
C THR A 7 -17.58 19.18 2.84
N VAL A 8 -16.64 19.71 2.04
CA VAL A 8 -15.30 20.08 2.52
C VAL A 8 -15.38 21.17 3.59
N ALA A 9 -16.20 22.20 3.37
CA ALA A 9 -16.41 23.28 4.34
C ALA A 9 -17.02 22.75 5.65
N ALA A 10 -18.00 21.84 5.57
CA ALA A 10 -18.65 21.23 6.71
C ALA A 10 -17.72 20.31 7.53
N LEU A 11 -16.83 19.56 6.88
CA LEU A 11 -15.90 18.64 7.55
C LEU A 11 -14.64 19.31 8.08
N ARG A 12 -14.30 20.52 7.62
CA ARG A 12 -13.07 21.23 8.02
C ARG A 12 -12.94 21.40 9.55
N PRO A 13 -13.97 21.80 10.31
CA PRO A 13 -13.86 21.89 11.77
C PRO A 13 -13.66 20.52 12.44
N VAL A 14 -14.27 19.46 11.89
CA VAL A 14 -14.12 18.09 12.39
C VAL A 14 -12.68 17.62 12.18
N ALA A 15 -12.15 17.78 10.97
CA ALA A 15 -10.76 17.44 10.66
C ALA A 15 -9.77 18.21 11.57
N ALA A 16 -10.00 19.51 11.79
CA ALA A 16 -9.19 20.31 12.69
C ALA A 16 -9.23 19.80 14.15
N ALA A 17 -10.42 19.42 14.65
CA ALA A 17 -10.57 18.86 15.99
C ALA A 17 -9.87 17.49 16.13
N VAL A 18 -10.01 16.62 15.12
CA VAL A 18 -9.33 15.32 15.07
C VAL A 18 -7.82 15.47 15.05
N LEU A 19 -7.28 16.37 14.21
CA LEU A 19 -5.84 16.61 14.11
C LEU A 19 -5.25 17.32 15.35
N ALA A 20 -6.06 18.06 16.09
CA ALA A 20 -5.63 18.68 17.36
C ALA A 20 -5.63 17.69 18.54
N SER A 21 -6.25 16.50 18.38
CA SER A 21 -6.32 15.50 19.43
C SER A 21 -4.95 14.89 19.73
N PRO A 22 -4.56 14.75 21.00
CA PRO A 22 -3.34 14.03 21.37
C PRO A 22 -3.28 12.59 20.85
N LEU A 23 -4.45 11.97 20.58
CA LEU A 23 -4.60 10.60 20.09
C LEU A 23 -4.20 10.41 18.62
N THR A 24 -4.09 11.48 17.85
CA THR A 24 -3.75 11.44 16.41
C THR A 24 -2.32 11.92 16.14
N ARG A 25 -1.56 12.29 17.16
CA ARG A 25 -0.17 12.73 17.01
C ARG A 25 0.71 11.72 16.28
N TRP A 26 0.44 10.43 16.52
CA TRP A 26 1.19 9.34 15.88
C TRP A 26 0.91 9.21 14.39
N TRP A 27 -0.13 9.83 13.85
CA TRP A 27 -0.49 9.69 12.42
C TRP A 27 0.59 10.22 11.48
N ALA A 28 1.45 11.12 11.98
CA ALA A 28 2.58 11.67 11.24
C ALA A 28 3.93 11.09 11.68
N GLU A 29 3.94 10.12 12.61
CA GLU A 29 5.18 9.47 13.03
C GLU A 29 5.75 8.62 11.89
N PRO A 30 7.08 8.49 11.82
CA PRO A 30 7.73 7.56 10.89
C PRO A 30 7.36 6.11 11.22
N VAL A 31 7.87 5.17 10.43
CA VAL A 31 7.72 3.74 10.69
C VAL A 31 8.15 3.38 12.12
N ASP A 32 7.31 2.63 12.83
CA ASP A 32 7.61 2.11 14.16
C ASP A 32 8.36 0.78 14.03
N LEU A 33 9.69 0.85 13.92
CA LEU A 33 10.55 -0.32 13.66
C LEU A 33 10.46 -1.41 14.75
N ASP A 34 10.03 -1.06 15.96
CA ASP A 34 9.97 -1.99 17.09
C ASP A 34 8.63 -2.73 17.16
N ASN A 35 7.59 -2.23 16.48
CA ASN A 35 6.22 -2.74 16.56
C ASN A 35 5.64 -3.17 15.23
N GLN A 36 6.47 -3.65 14.29
CA GLN A 36 5.99 -4.12 12.99
C GLN A 36 5.29 -5.48 13.06
N ARG A 37 4.21 -5.63 12.30
CA ARG A 37 3.38 -6.84 12.27
C ARG A 37 2.98 -7.19 10.87
N MET A 38 3.00 -8.48 10.57
CA MET A 38 2.47 -9.04 9.34
C MET A 38 1.14 -9.74 9.65
N ILE A 39 0.15 -9.52 8.80
CA ILE A 39 -1.11 -10.26 8.84
C ILE A 39 -1.07 -11.35 7.77
N GLY A 40 -1.41 -12.57 8.18
CA GLY A 40 -1.86 -13.60 7.24
C GLY A 40 -3.33 -13.84 7.47
N ARG A 41 -4.05 -14.00 6.36
CA ARG A 41 -5.48 -14.34 6.32
C ARG A 41 -5.63 -15.66 5.56
N LEU A 42 -6.68 -16.41 5.89
CA LEU A 42 -7.12 -17.53 5.07
C LEU A 42 -8.01 -16.97 3.96
N HIS A 43 -7.79 -17.38 2.73
CA HIS A 43 -8.61 -16.94 1.60
C HIS A 43 -9.95 -17.70 1.52
N SER A 44 -10.05 -18.83 2.22
CA SER A 44 -11.28 -19.60 2.34
C SER A 44 -11.33 -20.39 3.64
N ASN A 45 -12.53 -20.80 4.06
CA ASN A 45 -12.71 -21.60 5.28
C ASN A 45 -12.12 -23.01 5.19
N ASP A 46 -11.80 -23.48 3.98
CA ASP A 46 -11.21 -24.81 3.73
C ASP A 46 -9.68 -24.77 3.76
N GLU A 47 -9.07 -23.59 3.88
CA GLU A 47 -7.63 -23.42 3.96
C GLU A 47 -7.15 -23.61 5.41
N GLU A 48 -6.10 -24.39 5.58
CA GLU A 48 -5.44 -24.53 6.88
C GLU A 48 -4.34 -23.48 7.02
N TRP A 49 -4.18 -22.95 8.23
CA TRP A 49 -3.05 -22.07 8.49
C TRP A 49 -1.73 -22.79 8.25
N PRO A 50 -0.74 -22.16 7.60
CA PRO A 50 0.55 -22.78 7.40
C PRO A 50 1.19 -23.16 8.75
N GLU A 51 1.81 -24.34 8.80
CA GLU A 51 2.46 -24.88 10.00
C GLU A 51 3.66 -24.04 10.47
N SER A 52 4.20 -23.19 9.59
CA SER A 52 5.31 -22.28 9.89
C SER A 52 5.22 -21.00 9.06
N THR A 53 6.01 -20.00 9.43
CA THR A 53 6.14 -18.74 8.66
C THR A 53 6.98 -18.88 7.39
N LEU A 54 7.49 -20.08 7.06
CA LEU A 54 8.34 -20.31 5.88
C LEU A 54 7.78 -19.72 4.57
N PRO A 55 6.47 -19.79 4.27
CA PRO A 55 5.92 -19.17 3.06
C PRO A 55 6.12 -17.64 3.01
N TYR A 56 6.22 -17.00 4.17
CA TYR A 56 6.36 -15.55 4.32
C TYR A 56 7.82 -15.10 4.54
N ARG A 57 8.78 -16.02 4.51
CA ARG A 57 10.21 -15.78 4.76
C ARG A 57 11.07 -15.84 3.49
N SER A 58 10.49 -15.61 2.31
CA SER A 58 11.27 -15.55 1.08
C SER A 58 12.30 -14.42 1.17
N THR A 59 13.59 -14.74 0.98
CA THR A 59 14.64 -13.71 0.89
C THR A 59 14.60 -12.98 -0.46
N ALA A 60 14.12 -13.66 -1.51
CA ALA A 60 13.92 -13.05 -2.81
C ALA A 60 12.58 -12.31 -2.85
N VAL A 61 12.65 -10.99 -3.02
CA VAL A 61 11.47 -10.12 -3.19
C VAL A 61 10.88 -10.25 -4.60
N GLY A 62 11.72 -10.47 -5.61
CA GLY A 62 11.28 -10.69 -6.99
C GLY A 62 10.85 -9.43 -7.75
N LEU A 63 11.45 -8.28 -7.43
CA LEU A 63 11.09 -6.99 -8.05
C LEU A 63 11.45 -6.92 -9.55
N ASP A 64 12.45 -7.66 -10.02
CA ASP A 64 12.72 -7.78 -11.46
C ASP A 64 11.57 -8.49 -12.19
N GLN A 65 11.03 -9.57 -11.60
CA GLN A 65 9.87 -10.27 -12.17
C GLN A 65 8.62 -9.39 -12.12
N TRP A 66 8.45 -8.61 -11.05
CA TRP A 66 7.40 -7.60 -10.96
C TRP A 66 7.52 -6.56 -12.09
N ARG A 67 8.72 -6.02 -12.35
CA ARG A 67 8.95 -5.05 -13.42
C ARG A 67 8.62 -5.66 -14.79
N ASP A 68 9.09 -6.87 -15.06
CA ASP A 68 8.79 -7.60 -16.30
C ASP A 68 7.28 -7.81 -16.49
N HIS A 69 6.56 -8.13 -15.40
CA HIS A 69 5.10 -8.28 -15.39
C HIS A 69 4.40 -6.96 -15.75
N VAL A 70 4.79 -5.83 -15.14
CA VAL A 70 4.21 -4.52 -15.45
C VAL A 70 4.43 -4.15 -16.92
N LEU A 71 5.64 -4.35 -17.44
CA LEU A 71 5.96 -4.05 -18.85
C LEU A 71 5.17 -4.96 -19.83
N ALA A 72 5.00 -6.24 -19.50
CA ALA A 72 4.18 -7.14 -20.28
C ALA A 72 2.70 -6.75 -20.26
N MET A 73 2.20 -6.30 -19.11
CA MET A 73 0.84 -5.79 -18.95
C MET A 73 0.62 -4.52 -19.79
N GLU A 74 1.54 -3.56 -19.76
CA GLU A 74 1.48 -2.36 -20.61
C GLU A 74 1.41 -2.70 -22.10
N ALA A 75 2.24 -3.62 -22.59
CA ALA A 75 2.21 -4.05 -23.99
C ALA A 75 0.87 -4.71 -24.38
N ARG A 76 0.30 -5.50 -23.46
CA ARG A 76 -1.01 -6.15 -23.65
C ARG A 76 -2.14 -5.12 -23.68
N PHE A 77 -2.18 -4.20 -22.73
CA PHE A 77 -3.22 -3.17 -22.64
C PHE A 77 -3.17 -2.21 -23.82
N ARG A 78 -1.97 -1.86 -24.32
CA ARG A 78 -1.81 -1.09 -25.57
C ARG A 78 -2.49 -1.78 -26.76
N THR A 79 -2.30 -3.10 -26.88
CA THR A 79 -2.93 -3.90 -27.94
C THR A 79 -4.45 -3.89 -27.79
N TRP A 80 -4.95 -4.10 -26.57
CA TRP A 80 -6.38 -4.08 -26.30
C TRP A 80 -7.04 -2.73 -26.58
N ARG A 81 -6.40 -1.62 -26.21
CA ARG A 81 -6.89 -0.28 -26.50
C ARG A 81 -6.98 -0.03 -28.01
N ALA A 82 -6.01 -0.51 -28.79
CA ALA A 82 -6.05 -0.39 -30.24
C ALA A 82 -7.18 -1.22 -30.88
N GLU A 83 -7.44 -2.42 -30.36
CA GLU A 83 -8.49 -3.31 -30.86
C GLU A 83 -9.90 -2.92 -30.41
N ARG A 84 -10.03 -2.30 -29.23
CA ARG A 84 -11.31 -2.01 -28.55
C ARG A 84 -11.27 -0.63 -27.89
N PRO A 85 -11.22 0.47 -28.67
CA PRO A 85 -11.01 1.81 -28.14
C PRO A 85 -12.14 2.30 -27.21
N ASP A 86 -13.36 1.77 -27.38
CA ASP A 86 -14.54 2.18 -26.62
C ASP A 86 -14.79 1.33 -25.36
N ASN A 87 -14.00 0.27 -25.13
CA ASN A 87 -14.17 -0.58 -23.97
C ASN A 87 -13.47 0.02 -22.75
N ALA A 88 -14.18 0.11 -21.63
CA ALA A 88 -13.54 0.22 -20.32
C ALA A 88 -12.83 -1.11 -20.03
N ILE A 89 -11.52 -1.05 -19.77
CA ILE A 89 -10.70 -2.22 -19.47
C ILE A 89 -10.14 -2.03 -18.07
N SER A 90 -10.59 -2.87 -17.14
CA SER A 90 -10.10 -2.88 -15.76
C SER A 90 -9.04 -3.96 -15.57
N GLY A 91 -8.24 -3.84 -14.50
CA GLY A 91 -7.23 -4.82 -14.15
C GLY A 91 -6.54 -4.51 -12.83
N GLU A 92 -5.22 -4.66 -12.82
CA GLU A 92 -4.40 -4.25 -11.67
C GLU A 92 -4.41 -2.73 -11.59
N TRP A 93 -5.12 -2.16 -10.62
CA TRP A 93 -5.28 -0.70 -10.50
C TRP A 93 -4.36 -0.08 -9.44
N TRP A 94 -3.68 -0.90 -8.62
CA TRP A 94 -2.75 -0.44 -7.58
C TRP A 94 -1.41 0.06 -8.13
N SER A 95 -0.68 0.79 -7.30
CA SER A 95 0.69 1.26 -7.53
C SER A 95 1.73 0.69 -6.57
N THR A 96 1.33 -0.24 -5.70
CA THR A 96 2.20 -1.01 -4.78
C THR A 96 3.06 -2.05 -5.52
N PRO A 97 4.08 -2.64 -4.87
CA PRO A 97 4.97 -3.62 -5.50
C PRO A 97 4.33 -5.00 -5.73
N LEU A 98 3.01 -5.12 -5.76
CA LEU A 98 2.33 -6.37 -6.13
C LEU A 98 2.32 -6.55 -7.66
N PRO A 99 2.51 -7.78 -8.19
CA PRO A 99 2.65 -9.06 -7.48
C PRO A 99 4.11 -9.49 -7.24
N SER A 100 4.81 -8.86 -6.30
CA SER A 100 6.11 -9.35 -5.78
C SER A 100 5.94 -10.09 -4.45
N ALA A 101 7.04 -10.64 -3.93
CA ALA A 101 7.14 -11.22 -2.60
C ALA A 101 7.63 -10.20 -1.54
N ALA A 102 7.48 -8.89 -1.80
CA ALA A 102 7.77 -7.85 -0.81
C ALA A 102 6.92 -8.07 0.44
N LEU A 103 7.55 -8.06 1.61
CA LEU A 103 6.82 -8.20 2.86
C LEU A 103 6.04 -6.91 3.14
N GLN A 104 4.75 -7.05 3.45
CA GLN A 104 3.89 -5.97 3.91
C GLN A 104 3.74 -6.05 5.44
N THR A 105 3.89 -4.91 6.12
CA THR A 105 3.64 -4.81 7.56
C THR A 105 2.89 -3.54 7.91
N SER A 106 2.22 -3.55 9.06
CA SER A 106 1.69 -2.34 9.71
C SER A 106 2.11 -2.31 11.18
N ARG A 107 2.04 -1.14 11.84
CA ARG A 107 2.40 -1.06 13.26
C ARG A 107 1.35 -1.74 14.15
N ALA A 108 1.80 -2.31 15.26
CA ALA A 108 0.96 -2.74 16.37
C ALA A 108 0.51 -1.54 17.22
N ARG A 109 -0.64 -1.67 17.89
CA ARG A 109 -1.11 -0.77 18.95
C ARG A 109 -1.66 -1.62 20.10
N ASP A 110 -1.69 -1.08 21.31
CA ASP A 110 -2.02 -1.85 22.53
C ASP A 110 -3.35 -2.62 22.42
N ASP A 111 -4.38 -2.00 21.83
CA ASP A 111 -5.71 -2.60 21.66
C ASP A 111 -5.90 -3.32 20.31
N VAL A 112 -4.91 -3.24 19.41
CA VAL A 112 -5.03 -3.67 18.02
C VAL A 112 -3.72 -4.32 17.61
N GLY A 113 -3.71 -5.66 17.54
CA GLY A 113 -2.50 -6.44 17.31
C GLY A 113 -1.67 -5.96 16.12
N ALA A 114 -2.32 -5.53 15.04
CA ALA A 114 -1.76 -4.86 13.87
C ALA A 114 -2.81 -3.90 13.30
N LEU A 115 -2.44 -2.66 12.93
CA LEU A 115 -3.40 -1.67 12.43
C LEU A 115 -4.20 -2.15 11.21
N GLU A 116 -3.58 -2.94 10.34
CA GLU A 116 -4.21 -3.51 9.13
C GLU A 116 -5.40 -4.44 9.45
N LEU A 117 -5.56 -4.92 10.69
CA LEU A 117 -6.79 -5.61 11.10
C LEU A 117 -8.01 -4.67 11.02
N LEU A 118 -7.83 -3.39 11.34
CA LEU A 118 -8.89 -2.38 11.32
C LEU A 118 -8.92 -1.56 10.04
N LEU A 119 -7.76 -1.40 9.39
CA LEU A 119 -7.52 -0.42 8.34
C LEU A 119 -7.01 -1.14 7.08
N GLU A 120 -7.95 -1.53 6.22
CA GLU A 120 -7.69 -2.20 4.95
C GLU A 120 -8.45 -1.45 3.84
N GLU A 121 -7.79 -1.14 2.73
CA GLU A 121 -8.42 -0.47 1.58
C GLU A 121 -9.41 -1.42 0.88
N ASP A 122 -8.98 -2.67 0.67
CA ASP A 122 -9.79 -3.73 0.07
C ASP A 122 -9.92 -4.90 1.04
N SER A 123 -11.07 -5.03 1.71
CA SER A 123 -11.29 -6.17 2.58
C SER A 123 -11.61 -7.43 1.78
N PHE A 124 -10.77 -8.44 1.94
CA PHE A 124 -11.02 -9.79 1.41
C PHE A 124 -11.97 -10.62 2.28
N GLY A 125 -12.52 -10.03 3.34
CA GLY A 125 -13.35 -10.70 4.32
C GLY A 125 -12.55 -11.63 5.25
N GLY A 126 -13.28 -12.48 5.98
CA GLY A 126 -12.72 -13.39 6.97
C GLY A 126 -12.87 -12.87 8.39
N ASP A 127 -13.28 -13.77 9.29
CA ASP A 127 -13.46 -13.51 10.72
C ASP A 127 -12.25 -13.98 11.54
N GLN A 128 -11.17 -14.41 10.89
CA GLN A 128 -9.93 -14.86 11.53
C GLN A 128 -8.70 -14.31 10.83
N ALA A 129 -7.69 -13.97 11.62
CA ALA A 129 -6.39 -13.54 11.15
C ALA A 129 -5.30 -14.08 12.08
N ARG A 130 -4.14 -14.42 11.53
CA ARG A 130 -2.93 -14.60 12.34
C ARG A 130 -2.06 -13.36 12.18
N VAL A 131 -1.61 -12.84 13.31
CA VAL A 131 -0.74 -11.68 13.38
C VAL A 131 0.62 -12.15 13.86
N TRP A 132 1.63 -11.98 13.02
CA TRP A 132 3.00 -12.33 13.34
C TRP A 132 3.82 -11.09 13.70
N PRO A 133 4.62 -11.14 14.78
CA PRO A 133 5.66 -10.16 15.02
C PRO A 133 6.67 -10.12 13.87
N VAL A 134 7.13 -8.92 13.53
CA VAL A 134 8.21 -8.73 12.56
C VAL A 134 9.34 -7.97 13.24
N SER A 135 10.50 -8.62 13.30
CA SER A 135 11.73 -8.07 13.88
C SER A 135 12.62 -7.46 12.79
N ILE A 136 13.12 -6.25 13.04
CA ILE A 136 14.01 -5.53 12.11
C ILE A 136 15.47 -5.80 12.50
N ARG A 137 16.18 -6.56 11.65
CA ARG A 137 17.50 -7.13 11.97
C ARG A 137 18.66 -6.12 11.94
N ARG A 138 18.51 -5.05 11.16
CA ARG A 138 19.48 -3.96 11.00
C ARG A 138 18.75 -2.67 10.72
N THR A 139 19.38 -1.52 10.97
CA THR A 139 18.80 -0.22 10.63
C THR A 139 18.49 -0.14 9.13
N PRO A 140 17.21 0.00 8.74
CA PRO A 140 16.79 0.08 7.34
C PRO A 140 16.97 1.48 6.76
N ARG A 141 17.16 1.56 5.44
CA ARG A 141 16.93 2.79 4.67
C ARG A 141 15.44 2.86 4.32
N VAL A 142 14.69 3.75 4.97
CA VAL A 142 13.24 3.86 4.77
C VAL A 142 12.91 5.15 4.02
N TYR A 143 12.11 5.05 2.97
CA TYR A 143 11.45 6.22 2.37
C TYR A 143 10.09 6.42 3.01
N GLU A 144 9.86 7.62 3.55
CA GLU A 144 8.62 7.99 4.25
C GLU A 144 7.71 8.79 3.33
N ILE A 145 6.51 8.28 3.07
CA ILE A 145 5.46 9.00 2.35
C ILE A 145 4.52 9.63 3.37
N THR A 146 4.65 10.94 3.57
CA THR A 146 3.86 11.66 4.58
C THR A 146 2.75 12.52 4.00
N ASN A 147 2.77 12.73 2.69
CA ASN A 147 1.87 13.61 1.93
C ASN A 147 2.03 13.37 0.41
N PRO A 148 1.19 14.00 -0.44
CA PRO A 148 1.25 13.82 -1.89
C PRO A 148 2.56 14.24 -2.56
N THR A 149 3.25 15.23 -2.00
CA THR A 149 4.51 15.71 -2.57
C THR A 149 5.62 14.66 -2.39
N ASP A 150 5.65 13.97 -1.27
CA ASP A 150 6.63 12.90 -1.04
C ASP A 150 6.38 11.71 -1.98
N TRP A 151 5.12 11.36 -2.24
CA TRP A 151 4.78 10.37 -3.27
C TRP A 151 5.25 10.80 -4.67
N ALA A 152 4.91 12.02 -5.09
CA ALA A 152 5.33 12.55 -6.39
C ALA A 152 6.86 12.55 -6.55
N ARG A 153 7.60 12.92 -5.49
CA ARG A 153 9.07 12.89 -5.51
C ARG A 153 9.65 11.49 -5.69
N LEU A 154 9.04 10.47 -5.06
CA LEU A 154 9.46 9.08 -5.22
C LEU A 154 9.28 8.63 -6.68
N VAL A 155 8.11 8.91 -7.25
CA VAL A 155 7.80 8.59 -8.66
C VAL A 155 8.70 9.36 -9.63
N ASP A 156 8.95 10.64 -9.38
CA ASP A 156 9.86 11.45 -10.20
C ASP A 156 11.33 10.99 -10.13
N ALA A 157 11.73 10.34 -9.03
CA ALA A 157 13.08 9.80 -8.85
C ALA A 157 13.24 8.43 -9.51
N TYR A 158 12.18 7.60 -9.49
CA TYR A 158 12.19 6.23 -10.01
C TYR A 158 10.94 6.00 -10.90
N PRO A 159 10.82 6.66 -12.06
CA PRO A 159 9.60 6.59 -12.85
C PRO A 159 9.48 5.25 -13.61
N LEU A 160 8.30 4.64 -13.56
CA LEU A 160 7.88 3.56 -14.46
C LEU A 160 6.55 3.95 -15.14
N ASP A 161 6.55 3.97 -16.48
CA ASP A 161 5.37 4.28 -17.29
C ASP A 161 4.30 3.18 -17.16
N VAL A 162 3.08 3.58 -16.83
CA VAL A 162 1.89 2.70 -16.76
C VAL A 162 0.67 3.30 -17.46
N VAL A 163 0.94 3.99 -18.57
CA VAL A 163 0.01 4.79 -19.36
C VAL A 163 -1.21 4.00 -19.84
N GLU A 164 -1.01 2.72 -20.17
CA GLU A 164 -2.03 1.90 -20.82
C GLU A 164 -2.86 1.10 -19.80
N SER A 165 -2.20 0.43 -18.84
CA SER A 165 -2.86 -0.48 -17.91
C SER A 165 -3.70 0.21 -16.84
N LYS A 166 -3.28 1.39 -16.36
CA LYS A 166 -4.03 2.14 -15.34
C LYS A 166 -5.07 3.08 -15.93
N ARG A 167 -5.09 3.21 -17.25
CA ARG A 167 -5.82 4.26 -17.96
C ARG A 167 -7.29 4.36 -17.55
N SER A 168 -8.03 3.26 -17.60
CA SER A 168 -9.47 3.26 -17.34
C SER A 168 -9.76 3.39 -15.84
N ASP A 169 -9.17 2.53 -15.02
CA ASP A 169 -9.44 2.52 -13.57
C ASP A 169 -9.06 3.86 -12.91
N TRP A 170 -7.95 4.48 -13.33
CA TRP A 170 -7.55 5.79 -12.80
C TRP A 170 -8.33 6.96 -13.40
N PHE A 171 -8.85 6.83 -14.64
CA PHE A 171 -9.81 7.79 -15.14
C PHE A 171 -11.11 7.75 -14.33
N ASP A 172 -11.62 6.56 -14.01
CA ASP A 172 -12.85 6.42 -13.23
C ASP A 172 -12.72 7.01 -11.82
N THR A 173 -11.52 6.96 -11.21
CA THR A 173 -11.25 7.54 -9.88
C THR A 173 -10.86 9.03 -9.92
N THR A 174 -10.15 9.51 -10.94
CA THR A 174 -9.66 10.90 -10.97
C THR A 174 -10.52 11.82 -11.85
N GLY A 175 -11.18 11.26 -12.86
CA GLY A 175 -11.86 11.98 -13.93
C GLY A 175 -10.90 12.52 -15.01
N GLU A 176 -9.63 12.13 -15.00
CA GLU A 176 -8.59 12.70 -15.84
C GLU A 176 -7.82 11.62 -16.61
N TYR A 177 -7.33 11.97 -17.81
CA TYR A 177 -6.38 11.16 -18.55
C TYR A 177 -5.01 11.83 -18.51
N HIS A 178 -3.99 11.07 -18.14
CA HIS A 178 -2.60 11.50 -18.12
C HIS A 178 -1.68 10.42 -18.69
N ASP A 179 -0.44 10.80 -18.98
CA ASP A 179 0.65 9.84 -18.97
C ASP A 179 0.89 9.47 -17.51
N TRP A 180 0.57 8.22 -17.16
CA TRP A 180 0.56 7.74 -15.79
C TRP A 180 1.86 7.07 -15.41
N PHE A 181 2.34 7.34 -14.20
CA PHE A 181 3.57 6.77 -13.66
C PHE A 181 3.37 6.19 -12.26
N ILE A 182 4.14 5.15 -11.95
CA ILE A 182 4.33 4.60 -10.60
C ILE A 182 5.83 4.52 -10.28
N PRO A 183 6.23 4.29 -9.01
CA PRO A 183 7.62 4.00 -8.70
C PRO A 183 8.04 2.68 -9.36
N ASP A 184 9.18 2.68 -10.02
CA ASP A 184 9.89 1.47 -10.38
C ASP A 184 10.45 0.84 -9.10
N TRP A 185 9.70 -0.06 -8.48
CA TRP A 185 10.06 -0.65 -7.19
C TRP A 185 11.40 -1.38 -7.20
N ALA A 186 11.78 -1.99 -8.32
CA ALA A 186 13.10 -2.60 -8.46
C ALA A 186 14.23 -1.56 -8.41
N ALA A 187 14.03 -0.36 -8.95
CA ALA A 187 15.01 0.73 -8.84
C ALA A 187 14.96 1.40 -7.45
N VAL A 188 13.77 1.53 -6.85
CA VAL A 188 13.63 2.04 -5.47
C VAL A 188 14.41 1.15 -4.48
N ALA A 189 14.43 -0.16 -4.69
CA ALA A 189 15.13 -1.12 -3.83
C ALA A 189 16.65 -0.95 -3.79
N ASP A 190 17.25 -0.31 -4.80
CA ASP A 190 18.69 0.00 -4.80
C ASP A 190 19.03 1.01 -3.70
N ASP A 191 18.14 1.97 -3.46
CA ASP A 191 18.35 3.09 -2.53
C ASP A 191 17.64 2.92 -1.17
N TYR A 192 16.58 2.12 -1.12
CA TYR A 192 15.75 1.93 0.07
C TYR A 192 15.50 0.45 0.37
N ASP A 193 15.57 0.09 1.65
CA ASP A 193 15.19 -1.25 2.12
C ASP A 193 13.66 -1.37 2.31
N ALA A 194 12.97 -0.24 2.50
CA ALA A 194 11.52 -0.19 2.67
C ALA A 194 10.93 1.18 2.31
N VAL A 195 9.63 1.18 2.03
CA VAL A 195 8.84 2.40 1.86
C VAL A 195 7.62 2.33 2.78
N HIS A 196 7.42 3.36 3.57
CA HIS A 196 6.33 3.45 4.55
C HIS A 196 5.38 4.59 4.20
N LEU A 197 4.09 4.30 4.25
CA LEU A 197 3.03 5.30 4.12
C LEU A 197 2.49 5.61 5.51
N THR A 198 2.71 6.83 6.00
CA THR A 198 2.14 7.22 7.30
C THR A 198 0.61 7.30 7.21
N LEU A 199 -0.09 7.18 8.34
CA LEU A 199 -1.54 7.37 8.36
C LEU A 199 -1.96 8.76 7.84
N HIS A 200 -1.19 9.81 8.12
CA HIS A 200 -1.44 11.14 7.55
C HIS A 200 -1.21 11.16 6.03
N GLY A 201 -0.17 10.49 5.54
CA GLY A 201 0.07 10.31 4.10
C GLY A 201 -1.12 9.62 3.43
N TYR A 202 -1.62 8.54 4.02
CA TYR A 202 -2.82 7.84 3.55
C TYR A 202 -4.06 8.74 3.55
N LEU A 203 -4.29 9.58 4.56
CA LEU A 203 -5.48 10.43 4.59
C LEU A 203 -5.45 11.57 3.54
N THR A 204 -4.30 11.84 2.93
CA THR A 204 -4.09 13.02 2.08
C THR A 204 -3.70 12.71 0.64
N THR A 205 -3.40 11.45 0.30
CA THR A 205 -2.71 11.09 -0.96
C THR A 205 -3.47 10.16 -1.91
N PRO A 206 -4.08 9.05 -1.45
CA PRO A 206 -4.73 8.08 -2.32
C PRO A 206 -5.87 8.67 -3.14
N GLY A 207 -6.04 8.15 -4.36
CA GLY A 207 -7.13 8.53 -5.28
C GLY A 207 -7.02 9.93 -5.90
N LEU A 208 -5.95 10.67 -5.63
CA LEU A 208 -5.68 11.97 -6.27
C LEU A 208 -4.82 11.79 -7.53
N ALA A 209 -5.16 12.52 -8.60
CA ALA A 209 -4.23 12.75 -9.70
C ALA A 209 -3.15 13.74 -9.23
N ILE A 210 -1.96 13.23 -8.93
CA ILE A 210 -0.86 14.02 -8.41
C ILE A 210 0.09 14.35 -9.57
N PRO A 211 0.25 15.62 -9.97
CA PRO A 211 1.10 15.99 -11.07
C PRO A 211 2.58 15.76 -10.72
N LEU A 212 3.34 15.28 -11.70
CA LEU A 212 4.77 15.13 -11.59
C LEU A 212 5.50 16.40 -12.03
N THR A 213 6.70 16.60 -11.50
CA THR A 213 7.51 17.80 -11.77
C THR A 213 8.61 17.55 -12.79
N ARG A 214 9.12 16.32 -12.88
CA ARG A 214 10.20 15.94 -13.80
C ARG A 214 9.71 15.20 -15.04
N ASN A 215 8.56 14.54 -14.93
CA ASN A 215 7.91 13.83 -16.03
C ASN A 215 6.64 14.56 -16.46
N ASN A 216 6.34 14.55 -17.76
CA ASN A 216 5.12 15.16 -18.30
C ASN A 216 3.93 14.22 -18.07
N GLY A 217 3.37 14.22 -16.87
CA GLY A 217 2.27 13.35 -16.50
C GLY A 217 1.91 13.43 -15.03
N ALA A 218 1.24 12.39 -14.54
CA ALA A 218 0.74 12.33 -13.17
C ALA A 218 0.89 10.92 -12.59
N THR A 219 0.63 10.80 -11.30
CA THR A 219 0.63 9.54 -10.56
C THR A 219 -0.56 9.47 -9.61
N VAL A 220 -0.94 8.25 -9.24
CA VAL A 220 -1.94 7.97 -8.21
C VAL A 220 -1.33 6.96 -7.23
N LEU A 221 -1.36 7.29 -5.93
CA LEU A 221 -1.12 6.31 -4.89
C LEU A 221 -2.41 5.49 -4.74
N ALA A 222 -2.33 4.18 -4.95
CA ALA A 222 -3.50 3.30 -5.05
C ALA A 222 -3.18 1.90 -4.52
N GLY A 223 -4.11 1.30 -3.78
CA GLY A 223 -4.00 -0.07 -3.26
C GLY A 223 -2.98 -0.20 -2.13
N TRP A 224 -2.85 0.84 -1.29
CA TRP A 224 -1.89 0.91 -0.20
C TRP A 224 -2.59 1.22 1.12
N ASN A 225 -2.60 0.23 2.00
CA ASN A 225 -3.26 0.33 3.31
C ASN A 225 -2.67 1.43 4.22
N PRO A 226 -3.45 1.99 5.15
CA PRO A 226 -2.95 3.02 6.05
C PRO A 226 -1.82 2.51 6.95
N ASP A 227 -0.80 3.35 7.22
CA ASP A 227 0.32 3.01 8.10
C ASP A 227 1.05 1.71 7.73
N THR A 228 1.13 1.45 6.42
CA THR A 228 1.72 0.23 5.89
C THR A 228 3.11 0.47 5.35
N THR A 229 4.03 -0.44 5.70
CA THR A 229 5.39 -0.53 5.17
C THR A 229 5.49 -1.69 4.18
N TRP A 230 6.00 -1.40 2.99
CA TRP A 230 6.48 -2.40 2.05
C TRP A 230 7.99 -2.56 2.20
N TRP A 231 8.44 -3.75 2.57
CA TRP A 231 9.86 -4.10 2.66
C TRP A 231 10.33 -4.61 1.31
N LEU A 232 11.20 -3.82 0.67
CA LEU A 232 11.80 -4.11 -0.64
C LEU A 232 13.07 -4.97 -0.50
N ASN A 233 13.51 -5.20 0.75
CA ASN A 233 14.59 -6.09 1.10
C ASN A 233 14.19 -6.98 2.29
N ASN A 234 13.76 -8.20 1.99
CA ASN A 234 13.31 -9.17 3.01
C ASN A 234 14.45 -9.69 3.91
N ASP A 235 15.73 -9.38 3.63
CA ASP A 235 16.80 -9.71 4.57
C ASP A 235 16.76 -8.81 5.82
N VAL A 236 16.09 -7.65 5.73
CA VAL A 236 16.02 -6.65 6.80
C VAL A 236 14.89 -6.93 7.79
N ALA A 237 13.73 -7.34 7.30
CA ALA A 237 12.55 -7.64 8.10
C ALA A 237 12.35 -9.14 8.23
N HIS A 238 12.19 -9.62 9.47
CA HIS A 238 12.03 -11.04 9.77
C HIS A 238 10.70 -11.32 10.44
N VAL A 239 9.88 -12.17 9.83
CA VAL A 239 8.66 -12.68 10.45
C VAL A 239 9.03 -13.72 11.51
N ASP A 240 8.69 -13.45 12.77
CA ASP A 240 8.99 -14.32 13.92
C ASP A 240 7.97 -15.47 14.04
N ASP A 241 8.37 -16.65 14.52
CA ASP A 241 7.50 -17.86 14.59
C ASP A 241 6.53 -17.88 15.80
N GLU A 242 6.04 -16.72 16.24
CA GLU A 242 5.14 -16.60 17.40
C GLU A 242 3.84 -15.85 17.06
N PRO A 243 2.97 -16.42 16.18
CA PRO A 243 1.71 -15.76 15.84
C PRO A 243 0.74 -15.66 17.01
N ALA A 244 -0.02 -14.58 17.02
CA ALA A 244 -1.28 -14.49 17.76
C ALA A 244 -2.46 -14.74 16.81
N LEU A 245 -3.41 -15.58 17.21
CA LEU A 245 -4.69 -15.68 16.53
C LEU A 245 -5.59 -14.52 16.96
N TRP A 246 -6.24 -13.92 15.97
CA TRP A 246 -7.25 -12.89 16.15
C TRP A 246 -8.56 -13.34 15.51
N ARG A 247 -9.68 -12.99 16.13
CA ARG A 247 -11.02 -13.27 15.63
C ARG A 247 -11.87 -12.02 15.63
N TRP A 248 -12.72 -11.89 14.62
CA TRP A 248 -13.76 -10.87 14.60
C TRP A 248 -14.94 -11.34 15.47
N SER A 249 -15.27 -10.57 16.50
CA SER A 249 -16.37 -10.85 17.45
C SER A 249 -16.99 -9.53 17.91
N ASP A 250 -18.31 -9.46 17.99
CA ASP A 250 -19.03 -8.28 18.49
C ASP A 250 -18.54 -6.95 17.88
N ASP A 251 -18.41 -6.92 16.55
CA ASP A 251 -17.96 -5.77 15.76
C ASP A 251 -16.54 -5.25 16.06
N HIS A 252 -15.66 -6.10 16.61
CA HIS A 252 -14.25 -5.78 16.78
C HIS A 252 -13.33 -7.03 16.70
N TRP A 253 -12.04 -6.80 16.51
CA TRP A 253 -11.04 -7.86 16.59
C TRP A 253 -10.66 -8.14 18.05
N VAL A 254 -10.69 -9.41 18.43
CA VAL A 254 -10.22 -9.90 19.73
C VAL A 254 -9.11 -10.92 19.54
N ARG A 255 -8.10 -10.85 20.41
CA ARG A 255 -7.06 -11.87 20.48
C ARG A 255 -7.66 -13.15 21.07
N ALA A 256 -7.52 -14.27 20.36
CA ALA A 256 -8.03 -15.58 20.75
C ALA A 256 -7.02 -16.39 21.58
#